data_AF-A0A9E2X6M0-F1
#
_entry.id   AF-A0A9E2X6M0-F1
#
_cell.length_a   1.000
_cell.length_b   1.000
_cell.length_c   1.000
_cell.angle_alpha   90.00
_cell.angle_beta   90.00
_cell.angle_gamma   90.00
#
_symmetry.space_group_name_H-M   'P 1'
#
loop_
_entity.id
_entity.type
_entity.pdbx_description
1 polymer ?
#
loop_
_entity_poly.entity_id
_entity_poly.type
_entity_poly.pdbx_seq_one_letter_code
_entity_poly.pdbx_strand_id
1 'polypeptide(L)'
;EQGVHESLGQQGEALFRERGCSGCHDSSDSTVHAPTLVGLYGSIVHLQDGSTRRADDQYLRDCILLPRTFTVAGYPPIMPDFSGQLGEDDLLKLITYIKSLAHSG
;
A
#
# COMPACT_ATOMS: atom_id res chain seq x y z
N GLU A 1 30.79 -10.52 12.91
CA GLU A 1 30.19 -10.48 11.56
C GLU A 1 28.67 -10.56 11.69
N GLN A 2 27.94 -9.44 11.79
CA GLN A 2 26.47 -9.42 11.64
C GLN A 2 26.07 -8.07 11.05
N GLY A 3 26.27 -7.93 9.74
CA GLY A 3 25.63 -6.88 8.96
C GLY A 3 24.14 -7.15 8.97
N VAL A 4 23.38 -6.19 9.51
CA VAL A 4 21.93 -6.28 9.68
C VAL A 4 21.29 -6.52 8.32
N HIS A 5 20.82 -7.74 8.08
CA HIS A 5 19.86 -7.99 7.01
C HIS A 5 18.55 -7.36 7.47
N GLU A 6 18.26 -6.13 7.01
CA GLU A 6 16.95 -5.50 7.22
C GLU A 6 15.84 -6.48 6.80
N SER A 7 14.82 -6.63 7.65
CA SER A 7 13.68 -7.47 7.32
C SER A 7 12.98 -6.96 6.06
N LEU A 8 12.29 -7.84 5.32
CA LEU A 8 11.53 -7.44 4.14
C LEU A 8 10.52 -6.31 4.41
N GLY A 9 9.98 -6.25 5.64
CA GLY A 9 9.12 -5.16 6.08
C GLY A 9 9.85 -3.83 6.22
N GLN A 10 11.07 -3.82 6.76
CA GLN A 10 11.89 -2.60 6.86
C GLN A 10 12.36 -2.10 5.50
N GLN A 11 12.76 -3.00 4.61
CA GLN A 11 13.08 -2.65 3.23
C GLN A 11 11.84 -2.09 2.50
N GLY A 12 10.67 -2.68 2.78
CA GLY A 12 9.39 -2.19 2.27
C GLY A 12 9.02 -0.80 2.80
N GLU A 13 9.27 -0.51 4.07
CA GLU A 13 9.07 0.81 4.68
C GLU A 13 9.97 1.87 4.02
N ALA A 14 11.25 1.57 3.85
CA ALA A 14 12.20 2.47 3.20
C ALA A 14 11.77 2.77 1.76
N LEU A 15 11.41 1.72 1.00
CA LEU A 15 10.91 1.84 -0.36
C LEU A 15 9.59 2.61 -0.43
N PHE A 16 8.67 2.40 0.51
CA PHE A 16 7.39 3.11 0.61
C PHE A 16 7.58 4.62 0.75
N ARG A 17 8.60 5.04 1.51
CA ARG A 17 8.97 6.46 1.64
C ARG A 17 9.69 6.98 0.40
N GLU A 18 10.62 6.20 -0.16
CA GLU A 18 11.37 6.57 -1.37
C GLU A 18 10.46 6.76 -2.59
N ARG A 19 9.44 5.91 -2.74
CA ARG A 19 8.44 5.98 -3.83
C ARG A 19 7.36 7.04 -3.59
N GLY A 20 7.43 7.77 -2.47
CA GLY A 20 6.51 8.85 -2.13
C GLY A 20 5.13 8.39 -1.65
N CYS A 21 4.93 7.09 -1.39
CA CYS A 21 3.66 6.54 -0.92
C CYS A 21 3.26 7.13 0.44
N SER A 22 4.25 7.39 1.32
CA SER A 22 4.03 7.97 2.64
C SER A 22 3.43 9.38 2.60
N GLY A 23 3.67 10.16 1.55
CA GLY A 23 3.11 11.52 1.45
C GLY A 23 1.58 11.56 1.30
N CYS A 24 0.96 10.43 0.96
CA CYS A 24 -0.50 10.30 0.86
C CYS A 24 -1.07 9.34 1.90
N HIS A 25 -0.36 8.26 2.21
CA HIS A 25 -0.88 7.15 3.03
C HIS A 25 -0.35 7.12 4.47
N ASP A 26 0.62 7.97 4.83
CA ASP A 26 1.02 8.13 6.22
C ASP A 26 0.12 9.16 6.90
N SER A 27 -0.68 8.70 7.86
CA SER A 27 -1.70 9.52 8.54
C SER A 27 -1.14 10.65 9.40
N SER A 28 0.17 10.70 9.65
CA SER A 28 0.77 11.73 10.50
C SER A 28 1.12 13.01 9.73
N ASP A 29 1.34 12.92 8.42
CA ASP A 29 1.82 14.05 7.60
C ASP A 29 1.02 14.26 6.30
N SER A 30 0.06 13.38 6.00
CA SER A 30 -0.70 13.47 4.74
C SER A 30 -1.77 14.57 4.77
N THR A 31 -1.56 15.61 3.96
CA THR A 31 -2.61 16.61 3.63
C THR A 31 -3.59 16.08 2.56
N VAL A 32 -3.25 14.95 1.95
CA VAL A 32 -4.00 14.31 0.88
C VAL A 32 -5.04 13.37 1.46
N HIS A 33 -6.29 13.47 0.99
CA HIS A 33 -7.36 12.54 1.38
C HIS A 33 -7.15 11.18 0.68
N ALA A 34 -6.35 10.31 1.30
CA ALA A 34 -6.11 8.94 0.88
C ALA A 34 -6.47 7.95 2.02
N PRO A 35 -6.77 6.68 1.71
CA PRO A 35 -7.12 5.71 2.73
C PRO A 35 -5.92 5.34 3.60
N THR A 36 -6.17 5.10 4.88
CA THR A 36 -5.16 4.54 5.79
C THR A 36 -4.83 3.10 5.40
N LEU A 37 -3.55 2.75 5.51
CA LEU A 37 -3.06 1.38 5.30
C LEU A 37 -2.98 0.60 6.61
N VAL A 38 -3.09 1.28 7.76
CA VAL A 38 -3.10 0.65 9.09
C VAL A 38 -4.38 -0.18 9.24
N GLY A 39 -4.23 -1.46 9.58
CA GLY A 39 -5.36 -2.39 9.66
C GLY A 39 -5.98 -2.76 8.31
N LEU A 40 -5.42 -2.32 7.18
CA LEU A 40 -6.00 -2.57 5.85
C LEU A 40 -5.94 -4.05 5.50
N TYR A 41 -4.79 -4.72 5.65
CA TYR A 41 -4.64 -6.10 5.19
C TYR A 41 -5.64 -7.04 5.88
N GLY A 42 -6.36 -7.82 5.06
CA GLY A 42 -7.41 -8.73 5.51
C GLY A 42 -8.78 -8.09 5.74
N SER A 43 -8.88 -6.76 5.75
CA SER A 43 -10.15 -6.02 5.89
C SER A 43 -11.00 -6.05 4.61
N ILE A 44 -12.26 -5.63 4.73
CA ILE A 44 -13.17 -5.45 3.59
C ILE A 44 -13.10 -3.99 3.15
N VAL A 45 -12.80 -3.79 1.87
CA VAL A 45 -12.75 -2.48 1.22
C VAL A 45 -13.98 -2.32 0.33
N HIS A 46 -14.66 -1.19 0.47
CA HIS A 46 -15.78 -0.79 -0.38
C HIS A 46 -15.25 0.05 -1.54
N LEU A 47 -15.64 -0.29 -2.76
CA LEU A 47 -15.20 0.39 -3.98
C LEU A 47 -16.28 1.37 -4.47
N GLN A 48 -15.87 2.35 -5.28
CA GLN A 48 -16.79 3.36 -5.84
C GLN A 48 -17.87 2.77 -6.76
N ASP A 49 -17.61 1.61 -7.37
CA ASP A 49 -18.58 0.89 -8.22
C ASP A 49 -19.66 0.15 -7.40
N GLY A 50 -19.62 0.22 -6.07
CA GLY A 50 -20.55 -0.45 -5.16
C GLY A 50 -20.16 -1.89 -4.83
N SER A 51 -19.08 -2.42 -5.40
CA SER A 51 -18.54 -3.73 -5.05
C SER A 51 -17.69 -3.68 -3.78
N THR A 52 -17.41 -4.86 -3.22
CA THR A 52 -16.53 -5.02 -2.06
C THR A 52 -15.42 -6.01 -2.37
N ARG A 53 -14.22 -5.73 -1.87
CA ARG A 53 -13.06 -6.60 -2.02
C ARG A 53 -12.39 -6.83 -0.67
N ARG A 54 -11.79 -8.00 -0.50
CA ARG A 54 -10.89 -8.24 0.63
C ARG A 54 -9.52 -7.68 0.28
N ALA A 55 -8.90 -6.97 1.19
CA ALA A 55 -7.54 -6.47 1.04
C ALA A 55 -6.52 -7.59 1.26
N ASP A 56 -6.44 -8.51 0.29
CA ASP A 56 -5.46 -9.59 0.23
C ASP A 56 -4.22 -9.18 -0.60
N ASP A 57 -3.25 -10.08 -0.73
CA ASP A 57 -2.00 -9.83 -1.45
C ASP A 57 -2.24 -9.45 -2.92
N GLN A 58 -3.26 -10.05 -3.57
CA GLN A 58 -3.60 -9.75 -4.96
C GLN A 58 -4.22 -8.35 -5.07
N TYR A 59 -5.15 -8.01 -4.18
CA TYR A 59 -5.75 -6.68 -4.13
C TYR A 59 -4.70 -5.60 -3.91
N LEU A 60 -3.77 -5.78 -2.96
CA LEU A 60 -2.70 -4.82 -2.71
C LEU A 60 -1.79 -4.66 -3.93
N ARG A 61 -1.41 -5.77 -4.57
CA ARG A 61 -0.64 -5.75 -5.81
C ARG A 61 -1.36 -4.96 -6.90
N ASP A 62 -2.63 -5.26 -7.12
CA ASP A 62 -3.39 -4.61 -8.18
C ASP A 62 -3.65 -3.13 -7.88
N CYS A 63 -3.86 -2.73 -6.62
CA CYS A 63 -3.97 -1.31 -6.25
C CYS A 63 -2.68 -0.53 -6.49
N ILE A 64 -1.52 -1.15 -6.33
CA ILE A 64 -0.22 -0.50 -6.59
C ILE A 64 0.03 -0.38 -8.10
N LEU A 65 -0.22 -1.45 -8.85
CA LEU A 65 0.06 -1.49 -10.29
C LEU A 65 -1.04 -0.84 -11.14
N LEU A 66 -2.29 -0.92 -10.70
CA LEU A 66 -3.50 -0.49 -11.42
C LEU A 66 -4.45 0.27 -10.46
N PRO A 67 -4.01 1.38 -9.85
CA PRO A 67 -4.76 2.08 -8.79
C PRO A 67 -6.14 2.57 -9.23
N ARG A 68 -6.30 2.89 -10.52
CA ARG A 68 -7.57 3.37 -11.08
C ARG A 68 -8.63 2.29 -11.24
N THR A 69 -8.23 1.01 -11.23
CA THR A 69 -9.16 -0.12 -11.33
C THR A 69 -9.90 -0.36 -10.01
N PHE A 70 -9.28 -0.06 -8.88
CA PHE A 70 -9.82 -0.30 -7.54
C PHE A 70 -9.88 0.99 -6.73
N THR A 71 -10.74 1.90 -7.16
CA THR A 71 -10.94 3.17 -6.44
C THR A 71 -11.83 2.95 -5.22
N VAL A 72 -11.27 3.20 -4.04
CA VAL A 72 -11.99 3.07 -2.76
C VAL A 72 -13.11 4.12 -2.67
N ALA A 73 -14.28 3.71 -2.19
CA ALA A 73 -15.43 4.59 -2.01
C ALA A 73 -15.06 5.78 -1.11
N GLY A 74 -15.42 6.99 -1.55
CA GLY A 74 -15.13 8.23 -0.82
C GLY A 74 -13.72 8.82 -1.03
N TYR A 75 -12.85 8.15 -1.79
CA TYR A 75 -11.51 8.66 -2.11
C TYR A 75 -11.38 9.05 -3.59
N PRO A 76 -10.72 10.17 -3.92
CA PRO A 76 -10.49 10.54 -5.30
C PRO A 76 -9.43 9.63 -5.95
N PRO A 77 -9.54 9.30 -7.25
CA PRO A 77 -8.61 8.41 -7.95
C PRO A 77 -7.30 9.14 -8.33
N ILE A 78 -6.57 9.64 -7.33
CA ILE A 78 -5.34 10.42 -7.48
C ILE A 78 -4.06 9.60 -7.36
N MET A 79 -4.17 8.34 -6.92
CA MET A 79 -3.00 7.48 -6.74
C MET A 79 -2.31 7.25 -8.11
N PRO A 80 -1.00 7.55 -8.22
CA PRO A 80 -0.27 7.42 -9.47
C PRO A 80 -0.10 5.96 -9.86
N ASP A 81 -0.06 5.70 -11.17
CA ASP A 81 0.24 4.37 -11.71
C ASP A 81 1.73 4.04 -11.52
N PHE A 82 2.00 2.88 -10.92
CA PHE A 82 3.37 2.38 -10.72
C PHE A 82 3.70 1.18 -11.62
N SER A 83 2.87 0.91 -12.64
CA SER A 83 3.11 -0.16 -13.60
C SER A 83 4.42 0.06 -14.34
N GLY A 84 5.29 -0.95 -14.35
CA GLY A 84 6.62 -0.86 -14.95
C GLY A 84 7.64 -0.01 -14.18
N GLN A 85 7.25 0.65 -13.09
CA GLN A 85 8.17 1.40 -12.20
C GLN A 85 8.65 0.58 -11.01
N LEU A 86 7.88 -0.44 -10.62
CA LEU A 86 8.20 -1.36 -9.53
C LEU A 86 8.45 -2.76 -10.08
N GLY A 87 9.60 -3.34 -9.72
CA GLY A 87 9.89 -4.75 -9.95
C GLY A 87 9.11 -5.66 -9.01
N GLU A 88 9.15 -6.98 -9.26
CA GLU A 88 8.43 -7.95 -8.42
C GLU A 88 8.94 -7.98 -6.97
N ASP A 89 10.26 -7.84 -6.79
CA ASP A 89 10.90 -7.81 -5.47
C ASP A 89 10.50 -6.55 -4.67
N ASP A 90 10.53 -5.39 -5.31
CA ASP A 90 10.06 -4.11 -4.75
C ASP A 90 8.59 -4.18 -4.34
N LEU A 91 7.76 -4.78 -5.18
CA LEU A 91 6.33 -4.94 -4.89
C LEU A 91 6.11 -5.88 -3.71
N LEU A 92 6.86 -6.99 -3.63
CA LEU A 92 6.79 -7.91 -2.50
C LEU A 92 7.18 -7.22 -1.18
N LYS A 93 8.24 -6.39 -1.20
CA LYS A 93 8.66 -5.59 -0.04
C LYS A 93 7.56 -4.62 0.40
N LEU A 94 6.97 -3.86 -0.53
CA LEU A 94 5.87 -2.93 -0.24
C LEU A 94 4.66 -3.65 0.36
N ILE A 95 4.23 -4.75 -0.25
CA ILE A 95 3.11 -5.56 0.26
C ILE A 95 3.43 -6.09 1.66
N THR A 96 4.66 -6.57 1.88
CA THR A 96 5.09 -7.06 3.20
C THR A 96 5.03 -5.97 4.26
N TYR A 97 5.46 -4.75 3.92
CA TYR A 97 5.33 -3.60 4.82
C TYR A 97 3.86 -3.28 5.13
N ILE A 98 2.99 -3.20 4.13
CA ILE A 98 1.55 -2.94 4.32
C ILE A 98 0.91 -4.00 5.21
N LYS A 99 1.29 -5.28 5.05
CA LYS A 99 0.84 -6.39 5.90
C LYS A 99 1.29 -6.22 7.34
N SER A 100 2.48 -5.69 7.56
CA SER A 100 2.99 -5.44 8.91
C SER A 100 2.16 -4.37 9.64
N LEU A 101 1.67 -3.35 8.91
CA LEU A 101 0.79 -2.29 9.43
C LEU A 101 -0.59 -2.81 9.90
N ALA A 102 -0.99 -4.02 9.49
CA ALA A 102 -2.25 -4.61 9.93
C ALA A 102 -2.21 -5.14 11.37
N HIS A 103 -1.01 -5.38 11.91
CA HIS A 103 -0.81 -5.92 13.25
C HIS A 103 -0.22 -4.89 14.22
N SER A 104 -0.05 -3.63 13.79
CA SER A 104 0.53 -2.55 14.59
C SER A 104 -0.44 -1.93 15.62
N GLY A 105 -1.38 -2.72 16.14
CA GLY A 105 -2.38 -2.31 17.14
C GLY A 105 -1.99 -2.65 18.57
#